data_AF-A0A813CIC2-F1
#
_entry.id   AF-A0A813CIC2-F1
#
_cell.length_a   1.000
_cell.length_b   1.000
_cell.length_c   1.000
_cell.angle_alpha   90.00
_cell.angle_beta   90.00
_cell.angle_gamma   90.00
#
_symmetry.space_group_name_H-M   'P 1'
#
loop_
_entity.id
_entity.type
_entity.pdbx_description
1 polymer ?
#
loop_
_entity_poly.entity_id
_entity_poly.type
_entity_poly.pdbx_seq_one_letter_code
_entity_poly.pdbx_strand_id
1 'polypeptide(L)'
;MKLLKATEASGAEYDSAAAEAYQKEVETRIAKLETESNQLTGKDNKKERSAKGKEIAELKNEHKYVDACKIVKGLEPKFGHFVTKAAVLPQIEKPETVQEAPEQKARKDNKKEKKEKESAGLSPDELKELESLKQQIIEEKAILKEQGMSGGQINKNEKIVSMVTRLNELKEKQDPGSSKKDKDAKKDAKKKTPLSAEEQKEYAQLQGDIEVYKAKLRTEFGYSNKEIKADPDLKEMEARLAAFEKRS
;
A
#
# COMPACT_ATOMS: atom_id res chain seq x y z
N MET A 1 -0.13 -17.19 -33.10
CA MET A 1 0.40 -15.81 -33.04
C MET A 1 1.73 -15.85 -32.33
N LYS A 2 2.81 -15.50 -33.04
CA LYS A 2 4.19 -15.52 -32.54
C LYS A 2 4.39 -14.26 -31.69
N LEU A 3 4.55 -14.40 -30.37
CA LEU A 3 4.94 -13.29 -29.51
C LEU A 3 6.34 -12.83 -29.94
N LEU A 4 6.43 -11.66 -30.55
CA LEU A 4 7.70 -11.01 -30.89
C LEU A 4 8.44 -10.75 -29.57
N LYS A 5 9.55 -11.46 -29.35
CA LYS A 5 10.45 -11.21 -28.23
C LYS A 5 11.07 -9.83 -28.45
N ALA A 6 10.95 -8.94 -27.47
CA ALA A 6 11.53 -7.59 -27.50
C ALA A 6 13.08 -7.58 -27.41
N THR A 7 13.73 -8.74 -27.51
CA THR A 7 15.19 -8.89 -27.49
C THR A 7 15.89 -8.26 -28.70
N GLU A 8 15.15 -7.88 -29.75
CA GLU A 8 15.73 -7.29 -30.97
C GLU A 8 15.89 -5.76 -30.92
N ALA A 9 15.39 -5.06 -29.89
CA ALA A 9 15.42 -3.60 -29.84
C ALA A 9 16.73 -2.98 -29.27
N SER A 10 17.52 -3.75 -28.52
CA SER A 10 18.69 -3.24 -27.77
C SER A 10 20.03 -3.88 -28.17
N GLY A 11 20.02 -5.01 -28.89
CA GLY A 11 21.25 -5.74 -29.24
C GLY A 11 21.98 -6.37 -28.05
N ALA A 12 21.47 -6.22 -26.83
CA ALA A 12 21.96 -6.89 -25.63
C ALA A 12 21.44 -8.33 -25.58
N GLU A 13 22.35 -9.28 -25.34
CA GLU A 13 21.97 -10.68 -25.08
C GLU A 13 21.84 -10.90 -23.56
N TYR A 14 20.78 -11.61 -23.16
CA TYR A 14 20.47 -11.91 -21.77
C TYR A 14 20.51 -13.41 -21.51
N ASP A 15 21.01 -13.81 -20.33
CA ASP A 15 20.94 -15.19 -19.84
C ASP A 15 19.52 -15.53 -19.36
N SER A 16 18.67 -15.83 -20.33
CA SER A 16 17.29 -16.27 -20.05
C SER A 16 17.22 -17.56 -19.22
N ALA A 17 18.21 -18.46 -19.35
CA ALA A 17 18.23 -19.72 -18.60
C ALA A 17 18.56 -19.49 -17.12
N ALA A 18 19.57 -18.67 -16.82
CA ALA A 18 19.91 -18.30 -15.45
C ALA A 18 18.82 -17.43 -14.80
N ALA A 19 18.18 -16.53 -15.57
CA ALA A 19 17.04 -15.76 -15.10
C ALA A 19 15.85 -16.68 -14.72
N GLU A 20 15.52 -17.66 -15.56
CA GLU A 20 14.43 -18.60 -15.29
C GLU A 20 14.74 -19.50 -14.08
N ALA A 21 15.98 -19.99 -13.95
CA ALA A 21 16.39 -20.79 -12.81
C ALA A 21 16.28 -20.00 -11.49
N TYR A 22 16.77 -18.76 -11.48
CA TYR A 22 16.70 -17.89 -10.31
C TYR A 22 15.27 -17.46 -9.97
N GLN A 23 14.44 -17.16 -10.99
CA GLN A 23 13.01 -16.89 -10.76
C GLN A 23 12.33 -18.09 -10.08
N LYS A 24 12.54 -19.32 -10.57
CA LYS A 24 11.96 -20.53 -9.99
C LYS A 24 12.44 -20.78 -8.56
N GLU A 25 13.71 -20.53 -8.27
CA GLU A 25 14.27 -20.65 -6.92
C GLU A 25 13.58 -19.69 -5.95
N VAL A 26 13.49 -18.41 -6.31
CA VAL A 26 12.86 -17.38 -5.48
C VAL A 26 11.35 -17.62 -5.35
N GLU A 27 10.65 -18.00 -6.41
CA GLU A 27 9.23 -18.37 -6.35
C GLU A 27 8.99 -19.59 -5.45
N THR A 28 9.87 -20.59 -5.48
CA THR A 28 9.81 -21.74 -4.56
C THR A 28 9.98 -21.30 -3.12
N ARG A 29 10.93 -20.39 -2.83
CA ARG A 29 11.14 -19.83 -1.49
C ARG A 29 9.94 -19.01 -1.02
N ILE A 30 9.38 -18.18 -1.89
CA ILE A 30 8.16 -17.41 -1.61
C ILE A 30 7.00 -18.34 -1.30
N ALA A 31 6.76 -19.38 -2.13
CA ALA A 31 5.68 -20.32 -1.93
C ALA A 31 5.81 -21.09 -0.60
N LYS A 32 7.04 -21.45 -0.22
CA LYS A 32 7.35 -22.04 1.09
C LYS A 32 7.00 -21.09 2.23
N LEU A 33 7.47 -19.84 2.17
CA LEU A 33 7.16 -18.82 3.18
C LEU A 33 5.67 -18.49 3.26
N GLU A 34 4.96 -18.45 2.13
CA GLU A 34 3.51 -18.24 2.07
C GLU A 34 2.78 -19.42 2.73
N THR A 35 3.22 -20.65 2.47
CA THR A 35 2.67 -21.86 3.12
C THR A 35 2.91 -21.85 4.62
N GLU A 36 4.13 -21.57 5.07
CA GLU A 36 4.47 -21.46 6.48
C GLU A 36 3.73 -20.32 7.18
N SER A 37 3.52 -19.19 6.49
CA SER A 37 2.75 -18.04 6.97
C SER A 37 1.27 -18.40 7.15
N ASN A 38 0.69 -19.16 6.21
CA ASN A 38 -0.69 -19.64 6.28
C ASN A 38 -0.90 -20.69 7.38
N GLN A 39 0.11 -21.49 7.69
CA GLN A 39 0.08 -22.43 8.82
C GLN A 39 0.15 -21.72 10.19
N LEU A 40 0.75 -20.53 10.25
CA LEU A 40 0.81 -19.68 11.44
C LEU A 40 -0.54 -18.99 11.73
N THR A 41 -1.47 -19.79 12.24
CA THR A 41 -2.79 -19.34 12.72
C THR A 41 -2.75 -18.91 14.19
N GLY A 42 -3.80 -18.27 14.69
CA GLY A 42 -3.88 -17.78 16.06
C GLY A 42 -3.37 -16.34 16.27
N LYS A 43 -3.70 -15.76 17.45
CA LYS A 43 -3.30 -14.38 17.80
C LYS A 43 -1.81 -14.28 18.14
N ASP A 44 -1.26 -15.30 18.79
CA ASP A 44 0.13 -15.30 19.29
C ASP A 44 1.15 -15.32 18.15
N ASN A 45 0.82 -15.99 17.03
CA ASN A 45 1.68 -16.11 15.85
C ASN A 45 1.63 -14.88 14.92
N LYS A 46 0.94 -13.79 15.31
CA LYS A 46 0.80 -12.58 14.48
C LYS A 46 2.15 -11.95 14.13
N LYS A 47 3.11 -11.96 15.06
CA LYS A 47 4.46 -11.40 14.81
C LYS A 47 5.22 -12.21 13.76
N GLU A 48 5.21 -13.54 13.87
CA GLU A 48 5.90 -14.43 12.95
C GLU A 48 5.27 -14.42 11.54
N ARG A 49 3.93 -14.40 11.45
CA ARG A 49 3.24 -14.25 10.17
C ARG A 49 3.58 -12.93 9.48
N SER A 50 3.67 -11.84 10.26
CA SER A 50 4.10 -10.53 9.77
C SER A 50 5.57 -10.55 9.31
N ALA A 51 6.46 -11.22 10.04
CA ALA A 51 7.87 -11.38 9.67
C ALA A 51 8.03 -12.15 8.34
N LYS A 52 7.33 -13.27 8.17
CA LYS A 52 7.31 -14.02 6.89
C LYS A 52 6.75 -13.18 5.74
N GLY A 53 5.71 -12.39 6.00
CA GLY A 53 5.17 -11.44 5.02
C GLY A 53 6.19 -10.38 4.56
N LYS A 54 7.06 -9.90 5.47
CA LYS A 54 8.17 -8.99 5.13
C LYS A 54 9.24 -9.70 4.30
N GLU A 55 9.64 -10.91 4.69
CA GLU A 55 10.64 -11.69 3.93
C GLU A 55 10.15 -11.97 2.50
N ILE A 56 8.87 -12.32 2.33
CA ILE A 56 8.25 -12.47 1.00
C ILE A 56 8.31 -11.17 0.20
N ALA A 57 8.03 -10.03 0.84
CA ALA A 57 8.07 -8.73 0.18
C ALA A 57 9.49 -8.33 -0.23
N GLU A 58 10.50 -8.61 0.61
CA GLU A 58 11.92 -8.38 0.31
C GLU A 58 12.36 -9.24 -0.88
N LEU A 59 12.03 -10.54 -0.90
CA LEU A 59 12.32 -11.43 -2.03
C LEU A 59 11.66 -10.94 -3.34
N LYS A 60 10.42 -10.43 -3.27
CA LYS A 60 9.71 -9.89 -4.44
C LYS A 60 10.29 -8.55 -4.92
N ASN A 61 10.94 -7.79 -4.04
CA ASN A 61 11.55 -6.50 -4.34
C ASN A 61 13.05 -6.60 -4.69
N GLU A 62 13.67 -7.76 -4.48
CA GLU A 62 15.08 -7.97 -4.79
C GLU A 62 15.35 -7.65 -6.26
N HIS A 63 16.28 -6.74 -6.53
CA HIS A 63 16.57 -6.24 -7.88
C HIS A 63 16.86 -7.36 -8.88
N LYS A 64 17.57 -8.40 -8.42
CA LYS A 64 17.85 -9.60 -9.20
C LYS A 64 16.58 -10.38 -9.56
N TYR A 65 15.62 -10.52 -8.64
CA TYR A 65 14.35 -11.19 -8.91
C TYR A 65 13.45 -10.38 -9.85
N VAL A 66 13.43 -9.06 -9.67
CA VAL A 66 12.72 -8.14 -10.57
C VAL A 66 13.25 -8.28 -12.00
N ASP A 67 14.58 -8.29 -12.18
CA ASP A 67 15.21 -8.47 -13.48
C ASP A 67 14.98 -9.86 -14.06
N ALA A 68 15.07 -10.92 -13.25
CA ALA A 68 14.74 -12.27 -13.67
C ALA A 68 13.31 -12.38 -14.21
N CYS A 69 12.33 -11.82 -13.48
CA CYS A 69 10.93 -11.76 -13.90
C CYS A 69 10.74 -10.97 -15.20
N LYS A 70 11.51 -9.89 -15.40
CA LYS A 70 11.45 -9.11 -16.65
C LYS A 70 12.00 -9.90 -17.83
N ILE A 71 13.16 -10.53 -17.67
CA ILE A 71 13.82 -11.31 -18.72
C ILE A 71 12.96 -12.51 -19.13
N VAL A 72 12.37 -13.24 -18.17
CA VAL A 72 11.46 -14.36 -18.48
C VAL A 72 10.20 -13.88 -19.20
N LYS A 73 9.73 -12.65 -18.93
CA LYS A 73 8.64 -12.00 -19.68
C LYS A 73 9.08 -11.42 -21.03
N GLY A 74 10.35 -11.56 -21.41
CA GLY A 74 10.91 -11.00 -22.63
C GLY A 74 11.06 -9.48 -22.61
N LEU A 75 11.13 -8.87 -21.42
CA LEU A 75 11.38 -7.45 -21.20
C LEU A 75 12.84 -7.23 -20.77
N GLU A 76 13.34 -6.02 -21.00
CA GLU A 76 14.70 -5.65 -20.61
C GLU A 76 14.85 -5.54 -19.08
N PRO A 77 15.94 -6.06 -18.49
CA PRO A 77 16.23 -5.94 -17.07
C PRO A 77 16.39 -4.46 -16.68
N LYS A 78 15.84 -4.09 -15.52
CA LYS A 78 15.91 -2.72 -15.00
C LYS A 78 17.27 -2.42 -14.37
N PHE A 79 17.88 -3.40 -13.71
CA PHE A 79 19.07 -3.23 -12.89
C PHE A 79 20.31 -3.88 -13.51
N GLY A 80 20.20 -4.40 -14.73
CA GLY A 80 21.31 -4.96 -15.49
C GLY A 80 21.74 -6.35 -15.03
N HIS A 81 20.93 -7.08 -14.26
CA HIS A 81 21.22 -8.47 -13.93
C HIS A 81 21.01 -9.39 -15.15
N PHE A 82 21.78 -10.48 -15.22
CA PHE A 82 21.72 -11.50 -16.29
C PHE A 82 22.04 -11.01 -17.71
N VAL A 83 22.78 -9.91 -17.87
CA VAL A 83 23.30 -9.47 -19.18
C VAL A 83 24.56 -10.28 -19.51
N THR A 84 24.57 -11.02 -20.62
CA THR A 84 25.72 -11.85 -21.07
C THR A 84 26.52 -11.21 -22.19
N LYS A 85 25.91 -10.31 -22.95
CA LYS A 85 26.60 -9.52 -23.97
C LYS A 85 26.07 -8.10 -23.95
N ALA A 86 26.86 -7.21 -23.35
CA ALA A 86 26.55 -5.79 -23.30
C ALA A 86 26.79 -5.17 -24.69
N ALA A 87 25.76 -4.59 -25.30
CA ALA A 87 25.98 -3.62 -26.36
C ALA A 87 26.68 -2.38 -25.75
N VAL A 88 27.92 -2.14 -26.19
CA VAL A 88 28.73 -0.91 -26.01
C VAL A 88 27.84 0.31 -26.35
N LEU A 89 27.45 1.32 -25.52
CA LEU A 89 27.99 2.14 -24.40
C LEU A 89 26.81 2.92 -23.72
N PRO A 90 26.97 3.67 -22.59
CA PRO A 90 28.10 3.75 -21.66
C PRO A 90 27.77 3.24 -20.24
N GLN A 91 28.84 2.91 -19.54
CA GLN A 91 28.89 2.43 -18.16
C GLN A 91 28.44 3.52 -17.17
N ILE A 92 27.60 3.16 -16.20
CA ILE A 92 27.51 3.87 -14.92
C ILE A 92 28.32 3.04 -13.94
N GLU A 93 29.54 3.51 -13.67
CA GLU A 93 30.45 2.95 -12.69
C GLU A 93 29.82 2.95 -11.29
N LYS A 94 29.90 1.80 -10.61
CA LYS A 94 29.98 1.74 -9.14
C LYS A 94 31.46 1.84 -8.76
N PRO A 95 31.81 2.57 -7.70
CA PRO A 95 32.57 1.89 -6.64
C PRO A 95 32.16 2.27 -5.21
N GLU A 96 32.46 1.32 -4.31
CA GLU A 96 32.32 1.32 -2.86
C GLU A 96 33.42 2.15 -2.16
N THR A 97 33.04 2.87 -1.08
CA THR A 97 33.79 3.21 0.17
C THR A 97 35.28 3.57 0.16
N VAL A 98 35.64 4.80 0.59
CA VAL A 98 36.61 5.12 1.68
C VAL A 98 36.25 6.50 2.31
N GLN A 99 36.62 6.66 3.58
CA GLN A 99 36.25 7.67 4.59
C GLN A 99 36.91 9.06 4.45
N GLU A 100 36.34 9.98 5.23
CA GLU A 100 36.95 11.13 5.95
C GLU A 100 36.77 12.56 5.41
N ALA A 101 36.25 13.40 6.31
CA ALA A 101 35.82 14.80 6.21
C ALA A 101 37.03 15.77 6.41
N PRO A 102 36.89 17.10 6.66
CA PRO A 102 35.74 18.01 6.64
C PRO A 102 36.06 19.37 5.92
N GLU A 103 35.26 20.41 6.21
CA GLU A 103 35.57 21.86 6.06
C GLU A 103 35.00 22.58 4.81
N GLN A 104 34.35 23.75 4.84
CA GLN A 104 33.51 24.54 5.76
C GLN A 104 33.07 25.77 4.94
N LYS A 105 31.88 26.33 5.26
CA LYS A 105 31.50 27.78 5.19
C LYS A 105 31.44 28.42 3.77
N ALA A 106 30.58 29.39 3.43
CA ALA A 106 29.63 30.21 4.16
C ALA A 106 28.54 30.76 3.23
N ARG A 107 27.46 31.20 3.87
CA ARG A 107 26.33 32.01 3.40
C ARG A 107 26.76 33.32 2.69
N LYS A 108 25.94 33.85 1.76
CA LYS A 108 25.01 35.00 1.98
C LYS A 108 24.62 35.71 0.66
N ASP A 109 23.35 35.58 0.29
CA ASP A 109 22.39 36.62 -0.10
C ASP A 109 22.88 37.99 -0.64
N ASN A 110 22.46 38.40 -1.85
CA ASN A 110 21.37 39.39 -2.04
C ASN A 110 21.05 39.72 -3.53
N LYS A 111 19.77 39.61 -3.87
CA LYS A 111 18.90 40.61 -4.54
C LYS A 111 19.16 41.05 -5.99
N LYS A 112 18.23 40.62 -6.87
CA LYS A 112 17.43 41.57 -7.67
C LYS A 112 16.09 40.96 -8.11
N GLU A 113 15.02 41.67 -7.78
CA GLU A 113 13.61 41.37 -8.05
C GLU A 113 13.27 41.41 -9.54
N LYS A 114 12.36 40.51 -9.97
CA LYS A 114 11.09 40.83 -10.69
C LYS A 114 10.57 39.61 -11.44
N LYS A 115 9.48 39.02 -10.97
CA LYS A 115 8.13 39.21 -11.52
C LYS A 115 7.18 38.22 -10.86
N GLU A 116 6.14 38.76 -10.27
CA GLU A 116 4.87 38.08 -10.03
C GLU A 116 4.48 37.29 -11.28
N LYS A 117 4.40 35.98 -11.10
CA LYS A 117 3.43 35.16 -11.82
C LYS A 117 2.69 34.41 -10.74
N GLU A 118 1.50 34.91 -10.43
CA GLU A 118 0.42 34.11 -9.88
C GLU A 118 0.26 32.87 -10.77
N SER A 119 0.93 31.80 -10.39
CA SER A 119 0.56 30.45 -10.76
C SER A 119 0.04 29.84 -9.47
N ALA A 120 -1.24 29.54 -9.45
CA ALA A 120 -1.90 28.88 -8.34
C ALA A 120 -1.06 27.67 -7.86
N GLY A 121 -0.62 27.73 -6.60
CA GLY A 121 0.09 26.64 -5.91
C GLY A 121 1.31 27.11 -5.12
N LEU A 122 1.32 26.77 -3.82
CA LEU A 122 2.37 26.97 -2.79
C LEU A 122 3.74 27.52 -3.21
N SER A 123 4.28 28.41 -2.36
CA SER A 123 5.65 28.94 -2.46
C SER A 123 6.71 27.83 -2.36
N PRO A 124 7.92 28.00 -2.91
CA PRO A 124 9.00 26.99 -2.82
C PRO A 124 9.33 26.55 -1.39
N ASP A 125 9.17 27.42 -0.41
CA ASP A 125 9.39 27.10 1.00
C ASP A 125 8.22 26.33 1.63
N GLU A 126 6.98 26.60 1.19
CA GLU A 126 5.80 25.85 1.64
C GLU A 126 5.76 24.43 1.03
N LEU A 127 6.34 24.23 -0.17
CA LEU A 127 6.55 22.90 -0.75
C LEU A 127 7.54 22.06 0.05
N LYS A 128 8.65 22.67 0.51
CA LYS A 128 9.61 22.03 1.41
C LYS A 128 8.97 21.72 2.76
N GLU A 129 8.13 22.62 3.29
CA GLU A 129 7.35 22.37 4.51
C GLU A 129 6.42 21.16 4.32
N LEU A 130 5.75 21.03 3.18
CA LEU A 130 4.87 19.91 2.86
C LEU A 130 5.63 18.57 2.78
N GLU A 131 6.78 18.54 2.11
CA GLU A 131 7.63 17.34 2.02
C GLU A 131 8.23 16.97 3.38
N SER A 132 8.73 17.96 4.13
CA SER A 132 9.22 17.79 5.50
C SER A 132 8.14 17.26 6.43
N LEU A 133 6.91 17.80 6.38
CA LEU A 133 5.78 17.34 7.16
C LEU A 133 5.41 15.88 6.86
N LYS A 134 5.46 15.45 5.58
CA LYS A 134 5.23 14.04 5.23
C LYS A 134 6.27 13.14 5.89
N GLN A 135 7.54 13.53 5.83
CA GLN A 135 8.65 12.77 6.40
C GLN A 135 8.54 12.71 7.93
N GLN A 136 8.27 13.84 8.59
CA GLN A 136 8.08 13.92 10.03
C GLN A 136 6.87 13.08 10.50
N ILE A 137 5.75 13.07 9.77
CA ILE A 137 4.60 12.21 10.10
C ILE A 137 4.99 10.72 10.04
N ILE A 138 5.84 10.31 9.08
CA ILE A 138 6.30 8.92 8.96
C ILE A 138 7.23 8.57 10.11
N GLU A 139 8.23 9.41 10.39
CA GLU A 139 9.20 9.23 11.48
C GLU A 139 8.51 9.20 12.84
N GLU A 140 7.60 10.13 13.09
CA GLU A 140 6.90 10.20 14.36
C GLU A 140 5.93 9.04 14.56
N LYS A 141 5.27 8.57 13.48
CA LYS A 141 4.52 7.31 13.52
C LYS A 141 5.43 6.10 13.72
N ALA A 142 6.67 6.12 13.27
CA ALA A 142 7.64 5.04 13.49
C ALA A 142 8.12 5.03 14.94
N ILE A 143 8.50 6.19 15.49
CA ILE A 143 8.91 6.36 16.89
C ILE A 143 7.78 5.93 17.82
N LEU A 144 6.54 6.36 17.58
CA LEU A 144 5.41 5.97 18.43
C LEU A 144 5.13 4.45 18.36
N LYS A 145 5.39 3.78 17.22
CA LYS A 145 5.33 2.32 17.14
C LYS A 145 6.45 1.65 17.94
N GLU A 146 7.65 2.22 17.90
CA GLU A 146 8.81 1.73 18.64
C GLU A 146 8.61 1.89 20.16
N GLN A 147 7.96 2.98 20.58
CA GLN A 147 7.46 3.21 21.95
C GLN A 147 6.30 2.28 22.34
N GLY A 148 5.90 1.35 21.47
CA GLY A 148 4.88 0.35 21.75
C GLY A 148 3.43 0.84 21.63
N MET A 149 3.19 2.06 21.12
CA MET A 149 1.83 2.51 20.87
C MET A 149 1.21 1.73 19.72
N SER A 150 -0.02 1.26 19.92
CA SER A 150 -0.78 0.60 18.85
C SER A 150 -1.17 1.62 17.76
N GLY A 151 -1.34 1.16 16.52
CA GLY A 151 -1.73 2.05 15.41
C GLY A 151 -3.02 2.86 15.67
N GLY A 152 -3.96 2.30 16.44
CA GLY A 152 -5.17 3.03 16.87
C GLY A 152 -4.88 4.16 17.87
N GLN A 153 -3.88 4.00 18.74
CA GLN A 153 -3.42 5.05 19.66
C GLN A 153 -2.60 6.11 18.91
N ILE A 154 -1.76 5.71 17.96
CA ILE A 154 -0.98 6.62 17.10
C ILE A 154 -1.90 7.53 16.28
N ASN A 155 -3.00 7.00 15.74
CA ASN A 155 -3.97 7.79 14.99
C ASN A 155 -4.72 8.82 15.85
N LYS A 156 -4.74 8.64 17.17
CA LYS A 156 -5.33 9.58 18.13
C LYS A 156 -4.30 10.50 18.77
N ASN A 157 -3.01 10.31 18.46
CA ASN A 157 -1.95 11.16 18.99
C ASN A 157 -2.14 12.59 18.45
N GLU A 158 -2.32 13.55 19.35
CA GLU A 158 -2.63 14.94 19.03
C GLU A 158 -1.58 15.57 18.09
N LYS A 159 -0.31 15.17 18.23
CA LYS A 159 0.78 15.64 17.38
C LYS A 159 0.68 15.09 15.96
N ILE A 160 0.36 13.80 15.80
CA ILE A 160 0.12 13.21 14.47
C ILE A 160 -1.11 13.83 13.80
N VAL A 161 -2.18 14.06 14.55
CA VAL A 161 -3.42 14.67 14.03
C VAL A 161 -3.17 16.11 13.59
N SER A 162 -2.47 16.92 14.38
CA SER A 162 -2.16 18.31 14.02
C SER A 162 -1.27 18.41 12.78
N MET A 163 -0.26 17.56 12.66
CA MET A 163 0.61 17.51 11.48
C MET A 163 -0.12 17.05 10.22
N VAL A 164 -1.03 16.06 10.32
CA VAL A 164 -1.86 15.62 9.18
C VAL A 164 -2.85 16.71 8.78
N THR A 165 -3.43 17.45 9.73
CA THR A 165 -4.29 18.60 9.45
C THR A 165 -3.51 19.68 8.71
N ARG A 166 -2.32 20.05 9.20
CA ARG A 166 -1.45 21.03 8.54
C ARG A 166 -1.02 20.59 7.14
N LEU A 167 -0.72 19.30 6.97
CA LEU A 167 -0.39 18.71 5.67
C LEU A 167 -1.58 18.84 4.70
N ASN A 168 -2.81 18.57 5.14
CA ASN A 168 -4.00 18.70 4.32
C ASN A 168 -4.29 20.17 3.95
N GLU A 169 -4.08 21.11 4.88
CA GLU A 169 -4.21 22.55 4.58
C GLU A 169 -3.20 23.00 3.51
N LEU A 170 -1.94 22.57 3.61
CA LEU A 170 -0.92 22.88 2.60
C LEU A 170 -1.28 22.23 1.25
N LYS A 171 -1.79 21.00 1.26
CA LYS A 171 -2.27 20.33 0.05
C LYS A 171 -3.46 21.04 -0.60
N GLU A 172 -4.44 21.53 0.17
CA GLU A 172 -5.55 22.36 -0.36
C GLU A 172 -5.05 23.70 -0.91
N LYS A 173 -4.00 24.29 -0.34
CA LYS A 173 -3.41 25.53 -0.87
C LYS A 173 -2.60 25.30 -2.14
N GLN A 174 -1.95 24.14 -2.26
CA GLN A 174 -1.18 23.76 -3.45
C GLN A 174 -2.10 23.47 -4.63
N ASP A 175 -3.18 22.75 -4.35
CA ASP A 175 -4.14 22.28 -5.32
C ASP A 175 -5.52 22.26 -4.63
N PRO A 176 -6.31 23.33 -4.80
CA PRO A 176 -7.64 23.46 -4.20
C PRO A 176 -8.52 22.26 -4.57
N GLY A 177 -8.87 21.44 -3.58
CA GLY A 177 -9.56 20.17 -3.80
C GLY A 177 -8.69 18.92 -3.80
N SER A 178 -7.36 19.00 -3.64
CA SER A 178 -6.50 17.79 -3.56
C SER A 178 -6.66 16.98 -2.27
N SER A 179 -7.32 17.53 -1.24
CA SER A 179 -7.78 16.81 -0.05
C SER A 179 -9.27 16.46 -0.14
N LYS A 180 -10.00 17.04 -1.10
CA LYS A 180 -11.31 16.56 -1.51
C LYS A 180 -11.10 15.35 -2.44
N LYS A 181 -11.10 14.14 -1.87
CA LYS A 181 -11.41 12.93 -2.67
C LYS A 181 -12.62 13.24 -3.54
N ASP A 182 -12.47 13.15 -4.86
CA ASP A 182 -13.47 13.37 -5.91
C ASP A 182 -14.90 13.12 -5.42
N LYS A 183 -15.55 14.16 -4.90
CA LYS A 183 -16.94 14.08 -4.47
C LYS A 183 -17.81 15.11 -5.15
N ASP A 184 -17.34 16.06 -5.96
CA ASP A 184 -18.23 17.15 -6.42
C ASP A 184 -18.38 17.33 -7.94
N ALA A 185 -18.18 16.26 -8.72
CA ALA A 185 -18.49 16.27 -10.16
C ALA A 185 -19.49 15.18 -10.60
N LYS A 186 -20.56 14.96 -9.81
CA LYS A 186 -21.85 14.47 -10.34
C LYS A 186 -22.94 14.65 -9.29
N LYS A 187 -23.77 15.67 -9.49
CA LYS A 187 -25.13 15.66 -8.98
C LYS A 187 -25.85 14.47 -9.64
N ASP A 188 -26.66 13.78 -8.85
CA ASP A 188 -27.49 12.62 -9.14
C ASP A 188 -26.90 11.22 -8.91
N ALA A 189 -27.54 10.54 -7.94
CA ALA A 189 -27.43 9.15 -7.50
C ALA A 189 -26.27 8.74 -6.54
N LYS A 190 -26.63 8.61 -5.24
CA LYS A 190 -26.10 7.62 -4.27
C LYS A 190 -24.64 7.82 -3.77
N LYS A 191 -24.36 8.88 -3.02
CA LYS A 191 -23.17 8.93 -2.14
C LYS A 191 -23.46 8.17 -0.83
N LYS A 192 -22.67 7.12 -0.56
CA LYS A 192 -22.63 6.40 0.71
C LYS A 192 -22.23 7.32 1.87
N THR A 193 -23.14 7.52 2.81
CA THR A 193 -22.92 8.20 4.10
C THR A 193 -22.41 7.16 5.10
N PRO A 194 -21.28 7.41 5.80
CA PRO A 194 -20.84 6.50 6.85
C PRO A 194 -21.96 6.33 7.87
N LEU A 195 -22.24 5.07 8.24
CA LEU A 195 -23.30 4.69 9.17
C LEU A 195 -23.21 5.56 10.44
N SER A 196 -24.34 6.12 10.87
CA SER A 196 -24.41 6.87 12.13
C SER A 196 -24.03 5.96 13.32
N ALA A 197 -23.71 6.55 14.47
CA ALA A 197 -23.40 5.77 15.68
C ALA A 197 -24.57 4.85 16.11
N GLU A 198 -25.80 5.20 15.75
CA GLU A 198 -27.00 4.38 15.96
C GLU A 198 -27.09 3.26 14.93
N GLU A 199 -26.87 3.56 13.65
CA GLU A 199 -26.87 2.56 12.58
C GLU A 199 -25.73 1.53 12.74
N GLN A 200 -24.58 1.93 13.29
CA GLN A 200 -23.49 1.01 13.62
C GLN A 200 -23.87 0.04 14.75
N LYS A 201 -24.65 0.50 15.73
CA LYS A 201 -25.19 -0.37 16.80
C LYS A 201 -26.24 -1.32 16.23
N GLU A 202 -27.14 -0.82 15.40
CA GLU A 202 -28.13 -1.66 14.71
C GLU A 202 -27.47 -2.71 13.80
N TYR A 203 -26.39 -2.34 13.11
CA TYR A 203 -25.61 -3.29 12.30
C TYR A 203 -24.99 -4.40 13.14
N ALA A 204 -24.33 -4.05 14.25
CA ALA A 204 -23.74 -5.03 15.16
C ALA A 204 -24.79 -5.92 15.82
N GLN A 205 -25.95 -5.35 16.17
CA GLN A 205 -27.07 -6.09 16.73
C GLN A 205 -27.67 -7.06 15.71
N LEU A 206 -27.95 -6.59 14.49
CA LEU A 206 -28.50 -7.41 13.42
C LEU A 206 -27.56 -8.57 13.03
N GLN A 207 -26.24 -8.34 13.07
CA GLN A 207 -25.26 -9.40 12.86
C GLN A 207 -25.37 -10.50 13.95
N GLY A 208 -25.51 -10.10 15.21
CA GLY A 208 -25.73 -11.03 16.32
C GLY A 208 -27.07 -11.77 16.21
N ASP A 209 -28.14 -11.06 15.85
CA ASP A 209 -29.48 -11.64 15.69
C ASP A 209 -29.50 -12.71 14.58
N ILE A 210 -28.77 -12.49 13.48
CA ILE A 210 -28.61 -13.48 12.40
C ILE A 210 -27.92 -14.76 12.90
N GLU A 211 -26.88 -14.64 13.71
CA GLU A 211 -26.17 -15.81 14.26
C GLU A 211 -27.05 -16.60 15.23
N VAL A 212 -27.76 -15.90 16.12
CA VAL A 212 -28.72 -16.50 17.05
C VAL A 212 -29.87 -17.17 16.29
N TYR A 213 -30.40 -16.52 15.25
CA TYR A 213 -31.48 -17.07 14.42
C TYR A 213 -31.03 -18.31 13.64
N LYS A 214 -29.82 -18.30 13.05
CA LYS A 214 -29.22 -19.50 12.42
C LYS A 214 -29.06 -20.65 13.41
N ALA A 215 -28.61 -20.37 14.63
CA ALA A 215 -28.51 -21.37 15.69
C ALA A 215 -29.88 -21.93 16.03
N LYS A 216 -30.88 -21.07 16.21
CA LYS A 216 -32.28 -21.44 16.50
C LYS A 216 -32.88 -22.34 15.42
N LEU A 217 -32.73 -21.98 14.15
CA LEU A 217 -33.18 -22.81 13.02
C LEU A 217 -32.52 -24.19 13.03
N ARG A 218 -31.24 -24.26 13.41
CA ARG A 218 -30.51 -25.53 13.51
C ARG A 218 -30.91 -26.37 14.73
N THR A 219 -31.13 -25.75 15.89
CA THR A 219 -31.33 -26.45 17.16
C THR A 219 -32.79 -26.70 17.50
N GLU A 220 -33.66 -25.70 17.31
CA GLU A 220 -35.09 -25.79 17.66
C GLU A 220 -35.92 -26.37 16.51
N PHE A 221 -35.62 -25.95 15.28
CA PHE A 221 -36.37 -26.37 14.10
C PHE A 221 -35.71 -27.56 13.37
N GLY A 222 -34.48 -27.94 13.74
CA GLY A 222 -33.77 -29.07 13.16
C GLY A 222 -33.44 -28.90 11.67
N TYR A 223 -33.45 -27.67 11.16
CA TYR A 223 -33.27 -27.40 9.74
C TYR A 223 -31.88 -27.80 9.26
N SER A 224 -31.85 -28.43 8.08
CA SER A 224 -30.61 -28.67 7.36
C SER A 224 -30.01 -27.35 6.85
N ASN A 225 -28.71 -27.36 6.52
CA ASN A 225 -28.06 -26.16 5.98
C ASN A 225 -28.72 -25.62 4.69
N LYS A 226 -29.45 -26.46 3.94
CA LYS A 226 -30.21 -26.02 2.77
C LYS A 226 -31.48 -25.27 3.18
N GLU A 227 -32.19 -25.77 4.18
CA GLU A 227 -33.43 -25.16 4.70
C GLU A 227 -33.12 -23.86 5.44
N ILE A 228 -32.05 -23.82 6.25
CA ILE A 228 -31.59 -22.58 6.90
C ILE A 228 -31.32 -21.49 5.86
N LYS A 229 -30.62 -21.81 4.76
CA LYS A 229 -30.35 -20.85 3.68
C LYS A 229 -31.59 -20.49 2.85
N ALA A 230 -32.59 -21.36 2.82
CA ALA A 230 -33.82 -21.13 2.08
C ALA A 230 -34.81 -20.26 2.88
N ASP A 231 -34.63 -20.19 4.20
CA ASP A 231 -35.50 -19.50 5.14
C ASP A 231 -35.74 -18.03 4.75
N PRO A 232 -37.01 -17.60 4.63
CA PRO A 232 -37.36 -16.26 4.17
C PRO A 232 -36.95 -15.17 5.16
N ASP A 233 -37.10 -15.42 6.47
CA ASP A 233 -36.77 -14.44 7.51
C ASP A 233 -35.25 -14.25 7.61
N LEU A 234 -34.49 -15.34 7.48
CA LEU A 234 -33.03 -15.25 7.45
C LEU A 234 -32.55 -14.42 6.25
N LYS A 235 -33.14 -14.63 5.07
CA LYS A 235 -32.82 -13.84 3.88
C LYS A 235 -33.17 -12.37 4.05
N GLU A 236 -34.27 -12.06 4.74
CA GLU A 236 -34.65 -10.67 5.03
C GLU A 236 -33.64 -10.00 5.98
N MET A 237 -33.23 -10.69 7.04
CA MET A 237 -32.20 -10.20 7.96
C MET A 237 -30.85 -10.00 7.25
N GLU A 238 -30.41 -10.97 6.43
CA GLU A 238 -29.18 -10.87 5.63
C GLU A 238 -29.26 -9.75 4.58
N ALA A 239 -30.42 -9.54 3.95
CA ALA A 239 -30.65 -8.44 3.02
C ALA A 239 -30.58 -7.07 3.71
N ARG A 240 -31.11 -6.97 4.94
CA ARG A 240 -31.03 -5.75 5.76
C ARG A 240 -29.58 -5.47 6.19
N LEU A 241 -28.82 -6.50 6.56
CA LEU A 241 -27.39 -6.38 6.87
C LEU A 241 -26.60 -5.91 5.64
N ALA A 242 -26.83 -6.53 4.48
CA ALA A 242 -26.22 -6.12 3.22
C ALA A 242 -26.63 -4.70 2.79
N ALA A 243 -27.82 -4.22 3.17
CA ALA A 243 -28.25 -2.85 2.92
C ALA A 243 -27.44 -1.84 3.74
N PHE A 244 -27.07 -2.17 4.98
CA PHE A 244 -26.16 -1.37 5.80
C PHE A 244 -24.74 -1.34 5.22
N GLU A 245 -24.20 -2.49 4.77
CA GLU A 245 -22.88 -2.55 4.11
C GLU A 245 -22.84 -1.76 2.78
N LYS A 246 -23.96 -1.73 2.06
CA LYS A 246 -24.12 -0.92 0.84
C LYS A 246 -24.23 0.57 1.15
N ARG A 247 -24.50 0.98 2.38
CA ARG A 247 -24.59 2.39 2.79
C ARG A 247 -23.32 2.88 3.48
N SER A 248 -22.58 2.02 4.17
CA SER A 248 -21.22 2.26 4.67
C SER A 248 -20.18 2.39 3.56
#